data_AF-A0A8S8Z3X0-F1
#
_entry.id   AF-A0A8S8Z3X0-F1
#
_cell.length_a   1.000
_cell.length_b   1.000
_cell.length_c   1.000
_cell.angle_alpha   90.00
_cell.angle_beta   90.00
_cell.angle_gamma   90.00
#
_symmetry.space_group_name_H-M   'P 1'
#
loop_
_entity.id
_entity.type
_entity.pdbx_description
1 polymer ?
#
loop_
_entity_poly.entity_id
_entity_poly.type
_entity_poly.pdbx_seq_one_letter_code
_entity_poly.pdbx_strand_id
1 'polypeptide(L)'
;MSRTGSDIRKGIEQNWHEYLSKYANLFSSNEIQGSSPPSVFVGSYGYPKVGIGPMLPPIHGDTTLLDTPEKWLGKSLEEIVNYRLNLVRGVQKTGIEETTGRFIESLHELAMSSGSIDSEIKFVKNPAPIPSIDGQNAPFGPLGEIKNAKFSPNSSIKSIENAYYDTDLKAEDAVMKLYNSGIEISKIQKCFSIGMFGKNRKLVPTKWSITATDQIISNDLMHDILEFDIIDRYEGL
;
A
#
# COMPACT_ATOMS: atom_id res chain seq x y z
N MET A 1 16.42 29.07 -6.60
CA MET A 1 15.51 29.66 -5.60
C MET A 1 14.79 28.53 -4.88
N SER A 2 14.74 28.55 -3.55
CA SER A 2 13.97 27.58 -2.77
C SER A 2 12.48 27.83 -2.99
N ARG A 3 11.72 26.79 -3.41
CA ARG A 3 10.26 26.88 -3.58
C ARG A 3 9.60 26.99 -2.20
N THR A 4 8.64 27.89 -2.04
CA THR A 4 7.89 28.01 -0.79
C THR A 4 6.86 26.88 -0.64
N GLY A 5 6.36 26.62 0.58
CA GLY A 5 5.29 25.65 0.79
C GLY A 5 4.01 25.94 -0.01
N SER A 6 3.70 27.22 -0.25
CA SER A 6 2.59 27.61 -1.13
C SER A 6 2.84 27.28 -2.59
N ASP A 7 4.08 27.37 -3.06
CA ASP A 7 4.43 27.01 -4.45
C ASP A 7 4.30 25.51 -4.66
N ILE A 8 4.71 24.70 -3.68
CA ILE A 8 4.56 23.24 -3.70
C ILE A 8 3.07 22.85 -3.72
N ARG A 9 2.24 23.47 -2.87
CA ARG A 9 0.79 23.20 -2.86
C ARG A 9 0.14 23.54 -4.21
N LYS A 10 0.49 24.69 -4.81
CA LYS A 10 -0.02 25.07 -6.14
C LYS A 10 0.40 24.09 -7.21
N GLY A 11 1.66 23.62 -7.18
CA GLY A 11 2.14 22.58 -8.10
C GLY A 11 1.34 21.29 -7.99
N ILE A 12 1.11 20.80 -6.77
CA ILE A 12 0.26 19.63 -6.50
C ILE A 12 -1.17 19.83 -7.04
N GLU A 13 -1.80 20.96 -6.72
CA GLU A 13 -3.16 21.26 -7.18
C GLU A 13 -3.25 21.32 -8.71
N GLN A 14 -2.28 21.96 -9.36
CA GLN A 14 -2.23 22.06 -10.81
C GLN A 14 -2.05 20.68 -11.47
N ASN A 15 -1.12 19.87 -10.99
CA ASN A 15 -0.90 18.50 -11.49
C ASN A 15 -2.15 17.63 -11.28
N TRP A 16 -2.83 17.81 -10.15
CA TRP A 16 -4.04 17.08 -9.84
C TRP A 16 -5.19 17.45 -10.77
N HIS A 17 -5.38 18.73 -11.03
CA HIS A 17 -6.35 19.20 -12.02
C HIS A 17 -6.02 18.68 -13.42
N GLU A 18 -4.75 18.73 -13.83
CA GLU A 18 -4.31 18.19 -15.12
C GLU A 18 -4.60 16.69 -15.23
N TYR A 19 -4.31 15.92 -14.18
CA TYR A 19 -4.61 14.49 -14.12
C TYR A 19 -6.11 14.21 -14.25
N LEU A 20 -6.93 14.90 -13.45
CA LEU A 20 -8.39 14.76 -13.51
C LEU A 20 -8.95 15.15 -14.87
N SER A 21 -8.42 16.20 -15.50
CA SER A 21 -8.81 16.62 -16.85
C SER A 21 -8.39 15.60 -17.91
N LYS A 22 -7.14 15.11 -17.85
CA LYS A 22 -6.60 14.11 -18.78
C LYS A 22 -7.39 12.81 -18.75
N TYR A 23 -7.81 12.38 -17.56
CA TYR A 23 -8.54 11.13 -17.35
C TYR A 23 -10.03 11.34 -17.02
N ALA A 24 -10.59 12.51 -17.35
CA ALA A 24 -11.97 12.88 -17.05
C ALA A 24 -12.99 11.85 -17.58
N ASN A 25 -12.72 11.30 -18.77
CA ASN A 25 -13.55 10.27 -19.38
C ASN A 25 -13.57 8.96 -18.58
N LEU A 26 -12.47 8.62 -17.90
CA LEU A 26 -12.39 7.42 -17.05
C LEU A 26 -13.17 7.60 -15.75
N PHE A 27 -13.18 8.81 -15.18
CA PHE A 27 -14.04 9.15 -14.04
C PHE A 27 -15.51 9.32 -14.43
N SER A 28 -15.80 9.44 -15.71
CA SER A 28 -17.16 9.46 -16.27
C SER A 28 -17.69 8.04 -16.54
N SER A 29 -16.83 7.03 -16.45
CA SER A 29 -17.15 5.61 -16.54
C SER A 29 -17.24 4.99 -15.15
N ASN A 30 -17.97 3.88 -15.04
CA ASN A 30 -17.95 3.02 -13.86
C ASN A 30 -16.89 1.91 -13.97
N GLU A 31 -15.92 2.04 -14.87
CA GLU A 31 -14.86 1.07 -15.11
C GLU A 31 -13.51 1.78 -15.29
N ILE A 32 -12.48 1.22 -14.68
CA ILE A 32 -11.08 1.64 -14.84
C ILE A 32 -10.21 0.42 -15.15
N GLN A 33 -9.24 0.61 -16.04
CA GLN A 33 -8.23 -0.38 -16.40
C GLN A 33 -6.84 0.26 -16.30
N GLY A 34 -5.85 -0.54 -15.91
CA GLY A 34 -4.45 -0.12 -15.83
C GLY A 34 -3.60 -1.20 -15.19
N SER A 35 -2.36 -0.88 -14.85
CA SER A 35 -1.45 -1.78 -14.15
C SER A 35 -1.29 -1.34 -12.68
N SER A 36 -1.75 -2.14 -11.72
CA SER A 36 -1.63 -1.85 -10.29
C SER A 36 -0.17 -2.04 -9.81
N PRO A 37 0.38 -1.15 -8.97
CA PRO A 37 1.73 -1.26 -8.40
C PRO A 37 1.78 -2.18 -7.18
N PRO A 38 1.32 -3.42 -7.37
CA PRO A 38 0.69 -4.32 -6.39
C PRO A 38 0.25 -3.64 -5.09
N SER A 39 -0.78 -2.81 -5.22
CA SER A 39 -1.16 -1.88 -4.16
C SER A 39 -2.54 -2.18 -3.62
N VAL A 40 -2.61 -2.37 -2.30
CA VAL A 40 -3.82 -2.65 -1.54
C VAL A 40 -3.89 -1.73 -0.33
N PHE A 41 -5.09 -1.52 0.21
CA PHE A 41 -5.27 -0.78 1.46
C PHE A 41 -6.36 -1.39 2.32
N VAL A 42 -6.28 -1.08 3.61
CA VAL A 42 -7.33 -1.32 4.62
C VAL A 42 -7.57 -0.02 5.37
N GLY A 43 -8.77 0.53 5.23
CA GLY A 43 -9.18 1.75 5.93
C GLY A 43 -9.44 1.51 7.42
N SER A 44 -9.37 2.57 8.23
CA SER A 44 -9.75 2.53 9.66
C SER A 44 -11.19 2.99 9.92
N TYR A 45 -11.81 3.70 8.97
CA TYR A 45 -13.15 4.23 9.12
C TYR A 45 -14.19 3.08 9.18
N GLY A 46 -15.04 3.10 10.21
CA GLY A 46 -16.09 2.08 10.40
C GLY A 46 -15.64 0.81 11.14
N TYR A 47 -14.42 0.77 11.68
CA TYR A 47 -13.91 -0.37 12.45
C TYR A 47 -14.93 -0.87 13.50
N PRO A 48 -15.19 -2.19 13.62
CA PRO A 48 -14.46 -3.32 13.02
C PRO A 48 -14.89 -3.71 11.59
N LYS A 49 -15.78 -2.95 10.93
CA LYS A 49 -16.13 -3.18 9.51
C LYS A 49 -15.47 -2.13 8.64
N VAL A 50 -14.37 -2.51 8.00
CA VAL A 50 -13.44 -1.61 7.34
C VAL A 50 -13.62 -1.65 5.82
N GLY A 51 -13.23 -0.57 5.14
CA GLY A 51 -13.13 -0.55 3.68
C GLY A 51 -11.79 -1.12 3.23
N ILE A 52 -11.79 -2.11 2.35
CA ILE A 52 -10.59 -2.71 1.77
C ILE A 52 -10.63 -2.67 0.24
N GLY A 53 -9.48 -2.73 -0.40
CA GLY A 53 -9.41 -2.98 -1.83
C GLY A 53 -8.09 -2.57 -2.49
N PRO A 54 -8.03 -2.67 -3.83
CA PRO A 54 -6.86 -2.35 -4.60
C PRO A 54 -6.76 -0.83 -4.85
N MET A 55 -5.54 -0.44 -5.22
CA MET A 55 -5.21 0.89 -5.72
C MET A 55 -4.70 0.75 -7.15
N LEU A 56 -5.36 1.42 -8.09
CA LEU A 56 -5.15 1.24 -9.53
C LEU A 56 -5.03 2.61 -10.23
N PRO A 57 -3.91 2.88 -10.91
CA PRO A 57 -3.84 4.03 -11.81
C PRO A 57 -4.45 3.71 -13.19
N PRO A 58 -4.97 4.70 -13.92
CA PRO A 58 -5.49 4.56 -15.28
C PRO A 58 -4.37 4.53 -16.34
N ILE A 59 -3.26 3.86 -16.05
CA ILE A 59 -2.11 3.73 -16.95
C ILE A 59 -1.62 2.29 -16.94
N HIS A 60 -1.08 1.83 -18.07
CA HIS A 60 -0.47 0.50 -18.19
C HIS A 60 1.06 0.59 -18.18
N GLY A 61 1.70 -0.51 -17.79
CA GLY A 61 3.16 -0.67 -17.78
C GLY A 61 3.72 -0.80 -16.37
N ASP A 62 5.00 -0.46 -16.19
CA ASP A 62 5.63 -0.46 -14.86
C ASP A 62 5.15 0.74 -14.05
N THR A 63 4.25 0.46 -13.11
CA THR A 63 3.70 1.43 -12.17
C THR A 63 4.31 1.30 -10.79
N THR A 64 5.24 0.38 -10.56
CA THR A 64 5.81 0.03 -9.24
C THR A 64 6.25 1.26 -8.44
N LEU A 65 6.80 2.27 -9.13
CA LEU A 65 7.21 3.53 -8.53
C LEU A 65 6.07 4.28 -7.83
N LEU A 66 4.81 4.10 -8.20
CA LEU A 66 3.68 4.82 -7.61
C LEU A 66 3.35 4.39 -6.16
N ASP A 67 3.80 3.20 -5.74
CA ASP A 67 3.51 2.65 -4.41
C ASP A 67 4.67 1.83 -3.82
N THR A 68 5.90 2.30 -4.04
CA THR A 68 7.11 1.74 -3.42
C THR A 68 7.92 2.88 -2.77
N PRO A 69 7.60 3.25 -1.51
CA PRO A 69 8.28 4.32 -0.78
C PRO A 69 9.81 4.20 -0.76
N GLU A 70 10.34 2.98 -0.74
CA GLU A 70 11.77 2.67 -0.77
C GLU A 70 12.45 3.21 -2.05
N LYS A 71 11.69 3.38 -3.14
CA LYS A 71 12.18 3.93 -4.43
C LYS A 71 11.99 5.44 -4.57
N TRP A 72 11.46 6.12 -3.55
CA TRP A 72 11.18 7.57 -3.61
C TRP A 72 12.34 8.45 -3.13
N LEU A 73 13.46 7.86 -2.70
CA LEU A 73 14.64 8.63 -2.33
C LEU A 73 15.08 9.52 -3.49
N GLY A 74 15.27 10.81 -3.21
CA GLY A 74 15.62 11.82 -4.23
C GLY A 74 14.44 12.37 -5.04
N LYS A 75 13.20 11.91 -4.79
CA LYS A 75 11.98 12.51 -5.36
C LYS A 75 11.51 13.71 -4.56
N SER A 76 10.91 14.68 -5.25
CA SER A 76 10.28 15.83 -4.60
C SER A 76 8.99 15.43 -3.89
N LEU A 77 8.60 16.21 -2.87
CA LEU A 77 7.32 16.02 -2.20
C LEU A 77 6.14 16.08 -3.18
N GLU A 78 6.21 16.96 -4.18
CA GLU A 78 5.22 17.10 -5.25
C GLU A 78 5.08 15.80 -6.06
N GLU A 79 6.20 15.18 -6.48
CA GLU A 79 6.18 13.88 -7.15
C GLU A 79 5.56 12.78 -6.27
N ILE A 80 5.97 12.70 -5.01
CA ILE A 80 5.49 11.67 -4.07
C ILE A 80 3.98 11.80 -3.84
N VAL A 81 3.50 13.03 -3.65
CA VAL A 81 2.07 13.32 -3.51
C VAL A 81 1.32 12.92 -4.78
N ASN A 82 1.85 13.26 -5.95
CA ASN A 82 1.22 12.91 -7.23
C ASN A 82 1.16 11.39 -7.45
N TYR A 83 2.18 10.63 -7.03
CA TYR A 83 2.13 9.17 -7.09
C TYR A 83 0.90 8.61 -6.38
N ARG A 84 0.61 9.11 -5.17
CA ARG A 84 -0.54 8.68 -4.35
C ARG A 84 -1.88 9.17 -4.88
N LEU A 85 -1.92 10.39 -5.41
CA LEU A 85 -3.13 10.98 -5.99
C LEU A 85 -3.58 10.25 -7.25
N ASN A 86 -2.64 9.72 -8.05
CA ASN A 86 -2.95 9.00 -9.27
C ASN A 86 -3.54 7.60 -9.05
N LEU A 87 -3.62 7.13 -7.80
CA LEU A 87 -4.16 5.82 -7.47
C LEU A 87 -5.65 5.89 -7.15
N VAL A 88 -6.48 5.35 -8.04
CA VAL A 88 -7.92 5.20 -7.80
C VAL A 88 -8.14 4.04 -6.83
N ARG A 89 -8.89 4.29 -5.76
CA ARG A 89 -9.21 3.31 -4.72
C ARG A 89 -10.54 2.64 -5.01
N GLY A 90 -10.51 1.33 -5.21
CA GLY A 90 -11.69 0.51 -5.09
C GLY A 90 -11.94 0.13 -3.64
N VAL A 91 -13.15 0.30 -3.15
CA VAL A 91 -13.51 -0.04 -1.76
C VAL A 91 -14.63 -1.07 -1.72
N GLN A 92 -14.44 -2.10 -0.91
CA GLN A 92 -15.47 -3.03 -0.44
C GLN A 92 -15.47 -3.04 1.09
N LYS A 93 -16.66 -3.04 1.71
CA LYS A 93 -16.76 -3.12 3.19
C LYS A 93 -16.69 -4.58 3.66
N THR A 94 -15.78 -4.87 4.56
CA THR A 94 -15.48 -6.22 5.04
C THR A 94 -15.21 -6.19 6.55
N GLY A 95 -15.71 -7.18 7.30
CA GLY A 95 -15.37 -7.33 8.72
C GLY A 95 -13.92 -7.75 8.90
N ILE A 96 -13.23 -7.26 9.94
CA ILE A 96 -11.79 -7.54 10.10
C ILE A 96 -11.42 -9.02 10.29
N GLU A 97 -12.36 -9.85 10.76
CA GLU A 97 -12.17 -11.30 10.91
C GLU A 97 -12.38 -12.06 9.59
N GLU A 98 -13.00 -11.43 8.59
CA GLU A 98 -13.20 -12.00 7.26
C GLU A 98 -11.88 -11.87 6.49
N THR A 99 -11.04 -12.91 6.53
CA THR A 99 -9.73 -12.95 5.85
C THR A 99 -9.67 -13.95 4.69
N THR A 100 -10.79 -14.59 4.38
CA THR A 100 -10.92 -15.57 3.30
C THR A 100 -12.03 -15.17 2.32
N GLY A 101 -12.05 -15.82 1.17
CA GLY A 101 -13.04 -15.59 0.12
C GLY A 101 -12.44 -14.88 -1.09
N ARG A 102 -13.07 -15.12 -2.23
CA ARG A 102 -12.53 -14.81 -3.56
C ARG A 102 -11.97 -13.40 -3.71
N PHE A 103 -12.66 -12.38 -3.19
CA PHE A 103 -12.18 -11.02 -3.30
C PHE A 103 -10.92 -10.78 -2.45
N ILE A 104 -10.89 -11.27 -1.22
CA ILE A 104 -9.73 -11.10 -0.33
C ILE A 104 -8.54 -11.90 -0.84
N GLU A 105 -8.76 -13.14 -1.27
CA GLU A 105 -7.73 -13.97 -1.90
C GLU A 105 -7.14 -13.29 -3.14
N SER A 106 -7.97 -12.63 -3.96
CA SER A 106 -7.48 -11.85 -5.09
C SER A 106 -6.64 -10.63 -4.68
N LEU A 107 -6.91 -10.04 -3.50
CA LEU A 107 -6.06 -9.00 -2.92
C LEU A 107 -4.77 -9.57 -2.33
N HIS A 108 -4.78 -10.81 -1.82
CA HIS A 108 -3.57 -11.53 -1.37
C HIS A 108 -2.65 -11.76 -2.55
N GLU A 109 -3.16 -12.27 -3.66
CA GLU A 109 -2.43 -12.46 -4.93
C GLU A 109 -1.82 -11.14 -5.43
N LEU A 110 -2.62 -10.07 -5.46
CA LEU A 110 -2.16 -8.74 -5.80
C LEU A 110 -1.04 -8.27 -4.84
N ALA A 111 -1.24 -8.42 -3.53
CA ALA A 111 -0.28 -7.96 -2.54
C ALA A 111 1.07 -8.70 -2.61
N MET A 112 1.08 -10.00 -2.93
CA MET A 112 2.31 -10.80 -3.01
C MET A 112 2.99 -10.82 -4.37
N SER A 113 2.40 -10.22 -5.39
CA SER A 113 2.96 -10.14 -6.75
C SER A 113 4.35 -9.48 -6.79
N SER A 114 5.24 -9.97 -7.65
CA SER A 114 6.59 -9.44 -7.84
C SER A 114 6.67 -8.10 -8.60
N GLY A 115 5.59 -7.69 -9.25
CA GLY A 115 5.58 -6.45 -10.05
C GLY A 115 4.18 -5.98 -10.40
N SER A 116 4.10 -4.97 -11.27
CA SER A 116 2.83 -4.40 -11.71
C SER A 116 1.90 -5.43 -12.36
N ILE A 117 0.59 -5.35 -12.04
CA ILE A 117 -0.42 -6.30 -12.52
C ILE A 117 -1.49 -5.59 -13.33
N ASP A 118 -1.74 -6.04 -14.55
CA ASP A 118 -2.88 -5.57 -15.33
C ASP A 118 -4.20 -5.92 -14.63
N SER A 119 -4.98 -4.88 -14.35
CA SER A 119 -6.12 -4.91 -13.46
C SER A 119 -7.30 -4.17 -14.08
N GLU A 120 -8.51 -4.66 -13.81
CA GLU A 120 -9.78 -4.04 -14.19
C GLU A 120 -10.63 -3.90 -12.93
N ILE A 121 -11.13 -2.70 -12.64
CA ILE A 121 -12.08 -2.46 -11.56
C ILE A 121 -13.36 -1.90 -12.14
N LYS A 122 -14.48 -2.54 -11.83
CA LYS A 122 -15.84 -2.05 -12.08
C LYS A 122 -16.43 -1.57 -10.78
N PHE A 123 -17.01 -0.38 -10.82
CA PHE A 123 -17.62 0.28 -9.69
C PHE A 123 -19.15 0.21 -9.75
N VAL A 124 -19.80 0.34 -8.60
CA VAL A 124 -21.27 0.47 -8.50
C VAL A 124 -21.72 1.81 -9.09
N LYS A 125 -20.95 2.86 -8.84
CA LYS A 125 -21.12 4.22 -9.37
C LYS A 125 -19.75 4.75 -9.78
N ASN A 126 -19.73 5.79 -10.60
CA ASN A 126 -18.50 6.45 -11.00
C ASN A 126 -17.66 6.85 -9.78
N PRO A 127 -16.36 6.55 -9.77
CA PRO A 127 -15.47 6.94 -8.68
C PRO A 127 -15.41 8.46 -8.60
N ALA A 128 -15.54 9.00 -7.39
CA ALA A 128 -15.53 10.43 -7.16
C ALA A 128 -14.16 10.89 -6.64
N PRO A 129 -13.61 12.02 -7.14
CA PRO A 129 -12.51 12.66 -6.45
C PRO A 129 -13.03 13.13 -5.09
N ILE A 130 -12.44 12.64 -4.00
CA ILE A 130 -12.69 13.19 -2.67
C ILE A 130 -11.66 14.30 -2.47
N PRO A 131 -12.04 15.58 -2.50
CA PRO A 131 -11.10 16.66 -2.25
C PRO A 131 -10.85 16.72 -0.74
N SER A 132 -9.82 16.04 -0.25
CA SER A 132 -9.25 16.36 1.05
C SER A 132 -7.74 16.29 0.98
N ILE A 133 -7.13 17.43 0.64
CA ILE A 133 -5.74 17.72 1.04
C ILE A 133 -5.85 18.35 2.43
N ASP A 134 -6.14 17.54 3.45
CA ASP A 134 -5.86 17.98 4.82
C ASP A 134 -4.36 17.81 5.06
N GLY A 135 -3.73 18.76 5.76
CA GLY A 135 -2.28 18.78 5.94
C GLY A 135 -1.71 17.69 6.87
N GLN A 136 -2.54 16.76 7.34
CA GLN A 136 -2.17 15.69 8.27
C GLN A 136 -2.26 14.30 7.64
N ASN A 137 -3.01 14.13 6.55
CA ASN A 137 -3.19 12.85 5.87
C ASN A 137 -2.58 12.88 4.48
N ALA A 138 -1.98 11.75 4.08
CA ALA A 138 -1.49 11.58 2.71
C ALA A 138 -2.65 11.84 1.73
N PRO A 139 -2.42 12.65 0.69
CA PRO A 139 -3.45 12.94 -0.29
C PRO A 139 -3.81 11.64 -1.00
N PHE A 140 -5.10 11.46 -1.23
CA PHE A 140 -5.59 10.22 -1.81
C PHE A 140 -6.32 10.46 -3.12
N GLY A 141 -6.13 9.53 -4.04
CA GLY A 141 -6.86 9.52 -5.29
C GLY A 141 -8.37 9.23 -5.12
N PRO A 142 -9.09 9.23 -6.25
CA PRO A 142 -10.53 9.10 -6.33
C PRO A 142 -10.98 7.76 -5.73
N LEU A 143 -12.20 7.72 -5.24
CA LEU A 143 -12.73 6.58 -4.50
C LEU A 143 -14.04 6.11 -5.12
N GLY A 144 -14.17 4.80 -5.28
CA GLY A 144 -15.40 4.17 -5.77
C GLY A 144 -15.69 2.84 -5.07
N GLU A 145 -16.97 2.54 -4.86
CA GLU A 145 -17.42 1.25 -4.34
C GLU A 145 -17.28 0.18 -5.42
N ILE A 146 -16.59 -0.92 -5.11
CA ILE A 146 -16.33 -2.00 -6.06
C ILE A 146 -17.60 -2.80 -6.31
N LYS A 147 -17.92 -3.01 -7.58
CA LYS A 147 -18.85 -4.03 -8.05
C LYS A 147 -18.12 -5.32 -8.41
N ASN A 148 -16.96 -5.20 -9.06
CA ASN A 148 -16.10 -6.33 -9.42
C ASN A 148 -14.66 -5.85 -9.61
N ALA A 149 -13.68 -6.70 -9.29
CA ALA A 149 -12.27 -6.46 -9.59
C ALA A 149 -11.67 -7.72 -10.22
N LYS A 150 -10.83 -7.54 -11.24
CA LYS A 150 -10.08 -8.62 -11.89
C LYS A 150 -8.62 -8.23 -11.93
N PHE A 151 -7.75 -9.19 -11.61
CA PHE A 151 -6.31 -9.06 -11.67
C PHE A 151 -5.79 -10.14 -12.60
N SER A 152 -4.90 -9.77 -13.50
CA SER A 152 -4.24 -10.74 -14.37
C SER A 152 -3.26 -11.60 -13.55
N PRO A 153 -3.08 -12.88 -13.88
CA PRO A 153 -2.10 -13.72 -13.21
C PRO A 153 -0.69 -13.10 -13.27
N ASN A 154 0.07 -13.19 -12.18
CA ASN A 154 1.46 -12.74 -12.12
C ASN A 154 2.28 -13.67 -11.22
N SER A 155 3.60 -13.58 -11.28
CA SER A 155 4.47 -14.30 -10.36
C SER A 155 4.40 -13.71 -8.96
N SER A 156 4.25 -14.58 -7.96
CA SER A 156 4.33 -14.23 -6.55
C SER A 156 5.79 -14.21 -6.07
N ILE A 157 6.06 -13.35 -5.09
CA ILE A 157 7.32 -13.39 -4.34
C ILE A 157 7.29 -14.61 -3.41
N LYS A 158 8.12 -15.61 -3.71
CA LYS A 158 8.13 -16.91 -3.02
C LYS A 158 8.26 -16.82 -1.49
N SER A 159 9.04 -15.87 -0.97
CA SER A 159 9.19 -15.72 0.49
C SER A 159 7.88 -15.29 1.15
N ILE A 160 7.13 -14.38 0.52
CA ILE A 160 5.80 -13.93 0.98
C ILE A 160 4.78 -15.07 0.84
N GLU A 161 4.78 -15.76 -0.29
CA GLU A 161 3.91 -16.91 -0.54
C GLU A 161 4.11 -18.02 0.50
N ASN A 162 5.37 -18.36 0.80
CA ASN A 162 5.71 -19.33 1.83
C ASN A 162 5.22 -18.89 3.21
N ALA A 163 5.39 -17.62 3.57
CA ALA A 163 4.89 -17.08 4.84
C ALA A 163 3.35 -17.04 4.91
N TYR A 164 2.68 -16.85 3.76
CA TYR A 164 1.23 -16.88 3.65
C TYR A 164 0.64 -18.29 3.80
N TYR A 165 1.29 -19.32 3.25
CA TYR A 165 0.82 -20.70 3.37
C TYR A 165 1.22 -21.39 4.68
N ASP A 166 2.19 -20.83 5.42
CA ASP A 166 2.53 -21.28 6.77
C ASP A 166 1.50 -20.78 7.79
N THR A 167 0.52 -21.62 8.10
CA THR A 167 -0.57 -21.29 9.05
C THR A 167 -0.13 -21.34 10.51
N ASP A 168 1.03 -21.92 10.80
CA ASP A 168 1.58 -22.02 12.16
C ASP A 168 2.59 -20.91 12.48
N LEU A 169 3.04 -20.17 11.47
CA LEU A 169 3.94 -19.03 11.65
C LEU A 169 3.22 -17.88 12.39
N LYS A 170 3.86 -17.36 13.45
CA LYS A 170 3.35 -16.15 14.11
C LYS A 170 3.54 -14.95 13.19
N ALA A 171 2.69 -13.93 13.35
CA ALA A 171 2.76 -12.74 12.51
C ALA A 171 4.09 -12.00 12.67
N GLU A 172 4.62 -11.93 13.89
CA GLU A 172 5.92 -11.32 14.21
C GLU A 172 7.08 -12.07 13.52
N ASP A 173 7.11 -13.40 13.66
CA ASP A 173 8.10 -14.26 13.00
C ASP A 173 8.04 -14.12 11.47
N ALA A 174 6.84 -14.01 10.90
CA ALA A 174 6.66 -13.79 9.46
C ALA A 174 7.23 -12.45 9.01
N VAL A 175 6.95 -11.37 9.75
CA VAL A 175 7.48 -10.03 9.48
C VAL A 175 9.00 -10.05 9.52
N MET A 176 9.60 -10.59 10.58
CA MET A 176 11.06 -10.64 10.71
C MET A 176 11.72 -11.52 9.66
N LYS A 177 11.14 -12.68 9.34
CA LYS A 177 11.64 -13.57 8.28
C LYS A 177 11.66 -12.86 6.93
N LEU A 178 10.60 -12.11 6.59
CA LEU A 178 10.53 -11.37 5.33
C LEU A 178 11.51 -10.20 5.30
N TYR A 179 11.60 -9.45 6.40
CA TYR A 179 12.55 -8.34 6.54
C TYR A 179 13.99 -8.82 6.37
N ASN A 180 14.39 -9.88 7.08
CA ASN A 180 15.73 -10.47 7.00
C ASN A 180 16.03 -11.10 5.63
N SER A 181 14.99 -11.44 4.85
CA SER A 181 15.15 -11.90 3.46
C SER A 181 15.27 -10.78 2.43
N GLY A 182 15.24 -9.51 2.87
CA GLY A 182 15.40 -8.33 2.02
C GLY A 182 14.12 -7.88 1.30
N ILE A 183 12.94 -8.31 1.74
CA ILE A 183 11.67 -7.81 1.21
C ILE A 183 11.45 -6.37 1.70
N GLU A 184 10.99 -5.49 0.80
CA GLU A 184 10.70 -4.10 1.14
C GLU A 184 9.66 -4.01 2.28
N ILE A 185 9.92 -3.13 3.25
CA ILE A 185 9.06 -2.97 4.43
C ILE A 185 7.62 -2.60 4.01
N SER A 186 7.46 -1.72 3.02
CA SER A 186 6.14 -1.35 2.49
C SER A 186 5.37 -2.54 1.90
N LYS A 187 6.06 -3.52 1.34
CA LYS A 187 5.47 -4.78 0.85
C LYS A 187 5.02 -5.66 2.01
N ILE A 188 5.85 -5.81 3.04
CA ILE A 188 5.51 -6.54 4.27
C ILE A 188 4.28 -5.91 4.94
N GLN A 189 4.26 -4.58 5.08
CA GLN A 189 3.13 -3.82 5.62
C GLN A 189 1.84 -4.05 4.80
N LYS A 190 1.91 -4.07 3.47
CA LYS A 190 0.74 -4.35 2.61
C LYS A 190 0.17 -5.76 2.86
N CYS A 191 1.03 -6.78 2.89
CA CYS A 191 0.64 -8.15 3.16
C CYS A 191 0.09 -8.33 4.58
N PHE A 192 0.74 -7.73 5.58
CA PHE A 192 0.28 -7.74 6.97
C PHE A 192 -1.10 -7.08 7.12
N SER A 193 -1.28 -5.90 6.50
CA SER A 193 -2.53 -5.14 6.52
C SER A 193 -3.72 -5.94 6.00
N ILE A 194 -3.54 -6.72 4.94
CA ILE A 194 -4.61 -7.53 4.35
C ILE A 194 -4.76 -8.93 4.99
N GLY A 195 -4.13 -9.13 6.16
CA GLY A 195 -4.32 -10.31 7.00
C GLY A 195 -3.63 -11.56 6.46
N MET A 196 -2.47 -11.43 5.81
CA MET A 196 -1.77 -12.60 5.25
C MET A 196 -0.96 -13.41 6.27
N PHE A 197 -0.63 -12.85 7.44
CA PHE A 197 0.32 -13.46 8.37
C PHE A 197 -0.28 -13.74 9.75
N GLY A 198 0.23 -14.78 10.41
CA GLY A 198 -0.18 -15.19 11.76
C GLY A 198 -1.19 -16.33 11.80
N LYS A 199 -1.40 -16.85 13.01
CA LYS A 199 -2.37 -17.92 13.32
C LYS A 199 -3.81 -17.42 13.35
N ASN A 200 -4.02 -16.23 13.91
CA ASN A 200 -5.34 -15.57 14.02
C ASN A 200 -5.36 -14.35 13.10
N ARG A 201 -5.45 -14.60 11.80
CA ARG A 201 -5.36 -13.56 10.76
C ARG A 201 -6.53 -12.60 10.85
N LYS A 202 -6.22 -11.31 10.76
CA LYS A 202 -7.21 -10.22 10.72
C LYS A 202 -6.79 -9.17 9.71
N LEU A 203 -7.75 -8.48 9.12
CA LEU A 203 -7.50 -7.25 8.39
C LEU A 203 -7.09 -6.16 9.39
N VAL A 204 -5.96 -5.53 9.14
CA VAL A 204 -5.39 -4.48 9.98
C VAL A 204 -5.37 -3.18 9.17
N PRO A 205 -6.02 -2.09 9.65
CA PRO A 205 -5.93 -0.79 9.01
C PRO A 205 -4.49 -0.42 8.64
N THR A 206 -4.26 0.09 7.44
CA THR A 206 -2.91 0.29 6.89
C THR A 206 -2.04 1.16 7.79
N LYS A 207 -2.60 2.19 8.44
CA LYS A 207 -1.88 3.00 9.44
C LYS A 207 -1.36 2.15 10.61
N TRP A 208 -2.19 1.25 11.13
CA TRP A 208 -1.81 0.37 12.24
C TRP A 208 -0.82 -0.70 11.77
N SER A 209 -0.97 -1.19 10.54
CA SER A 209 -0.01 -2.14 9.96
C SER A 209 1.38 -1.53 9.83
N ILE A 210 1.49 -0.26 9.43
CA ILE A 210 2.76 0.47 9.39
C ILE A 210 3.39 0.48 10.79
N THR A 211 2.65 0.98 11.78
CA THR A 211 3.14 1.05 13.17
C THR A 211 3.49 -0.32 13.74
N ALA A 212 2.67 -1.34 13.50
CA ALA A 212 2.90 -2.69 14.01
C ALA A 212 4.13 -3.33 13.39
N THR A 213 4.28 -3.27 12.06
CA THR A 213 5.47 -3.79 11.36
C THR A 213 6.73 -3.06 11.83
N ASP A 214 6.69 -1.73 11.94
CA ASP A 214 7.83 -0.93 12.39
C ASP A 214 8.20 -1.28 13.84
N GLN A 215 7.21 -1.47 14.72
CA GLN A 215 7.45 -1.86 16.10
C GLN A 215 8.06 -3.26 16.23
N ILE A 216 7.59 -4.24 15.44
CA ILE A 216 8.15 -5.60 15.42
C ILE A 216 9.63 -5.55 15.03
N ILE A 217 9.94 -4.89 13.91
CA ILE A 217 11.31 -4.78 13.40
C ILE A 217 12.19 -4.00 14.39
N SER A 218 11.71 -2.86 14.90
CA SER A 218 12.50 -2.02 15.81
C SER A 218 12.79 -2.72 17.13
N ASN A 219 11.82 -3.46 17.67
CA ASN A 219 12.03 -4.20 18.91
C ASN A 219 13.08 -5.30 18.69
N ASP A 220 13.00 -6.06 17.60
CA ASP A 220 13.97 -7.12 17.30
C ASP A 220 15.39 -6.55 17.16
N LEU A 221 15.57 -5.50 16.35
CA LEU A 221 16.86 -4.82 16.17
C LEU A 221 17.40 -4.23 17.49
N MET A 222 16.52 -3.79 18.40
CA MET A 222 16.95 -3.27 19.70
C MET A 222 17.50 -4.37 20.60
N HIS A 223 16.95 -5.58 20.55
CA HIS A 223 17.50 -6.72 21.31
C HIS A 223 18.91 -7.06 20.81
N ASP A 224 19.12 -7.08 19.48
CA ASP A 224 20.44 -7.29 18.89
C ASP A 224 21.44 -6.21 19.32
N ILE A 225 21.03 -4.93 19.35
CA ILE A 225 21.89 -3.82 19.77
C ILE A 225 22.36 -3.98 21.23
N LEU A 226 21.47 -4.45 22.11
CA LEU A 226 21.79 -4.65 23.53
C LEU A 226 22.73 -5.84 23.78
N GLU A 227 22.92 -6.73 22.80
CA GLU A 227 23.88 -7.84 22.88
C GLU A 227 25.30 -7.44 22.46
N PHE A 228 25.51 -6.26 21.86
CA PHE A 228 26.86 -5.79 21.54
C PHE A 228 27.59 -5.27 22.78
N ASP A 229 28.90 -5.55 22.83
CA ASP A 229 29.79 -4.99 23.85
C ASP A 229 29.77 -3.45 23.82
N ILE A 230 29.69 -2.84 25.00
CA ILE A 230 29.73 -1.39 25.14
C ILE A 230 31.11 -0.88 24.70
N ILE A 231 31.15 -0.05 23.67
CA ILE A 231 32.39 0.61 23.24
C ILE A 231 32.67 1.79 24.20
N ASP A 232 33.38 1.52 25.28
CA ASP A 232 33.78 2.52 26.28
C ASP A 232 35.06 3.30 25.91
N ARG A 233 35.74 2.93 24.82
CA ARG A 233 36.96 3.62 24.36
C ARG A 233 37.10 3.62 22.84
N TYR A 234 37.23 4.82 22.29
CA TYR A 234 37.60 5.06 20.90
C TYR A 234 39.09 5.41 20.84
N GLU A 235 39.91 4.51 20.28
CA GLU A 235 41.29 4.82 19.89
C GLU A 235 41.28 5.08 18.38
N GLY A 236 41.36 6.36 18.01
CA GLY A 236 41.48 6.78 16.61
C GLY A 236 42.87 6.44 16.05
N LEU A 237 42.90 6.05 14.78
CA LEU A 237 44.12 5.93 13.97
C LEU A 237 44.65 7.30 13.54
#